data_AF-A0A4V1Y450-F1
#
_entry.id   AF-A0A4V1Y450-F1
#
_cell.length_a   1.000
_cell.length_b   1.000
_cell.length_c   1.000
_cell.angle_alpha   90.00
_cell.angle_beta   90.00
_cell.angle_gamma   90.00
#
_symmetry.space_group_name_H-M   'P 1'
#
loop_
_entity.id
_entity.type
_entity.pdbx_description
1 polymer ?
#
loop_
_entity_poly.entity_id
_entity_poly.type
_entity_poly.pdbx_seq_one_letter_code
_entity_poly.pdbx_strand_id
1 'polypeptide(L)'
;MAGMRTQPRKPKGAPNGTGGQYDHLPHGHDTLPDLVQDVPDEGTLQSHRARREYYQARDRAQQGWMYMDQFLKASEPAGDGHDWTSQPVCSMAREMELVERAIGPEGRPGPVARKFLTVTDSPSQAQDLARTWVDGTLLALRRSCALDPTRCYSEPLVRAMLAPGTVKLERILAKPPYCLSAHRSRIGNRYRERLDAYKREHGRVDDRIRDRVWDETLADYVEEKMASGASMGGGLYYSNGQDANPRHAHVRRAMEQGLPVPVRRNPDGSVFNGRADYERILADFRSQLHQHSLEADRESFGFDPATDAGRVDTTGVDLVKVFQQAARQGNDLDVLADTLHLDDAMRQRVMAAACT
;
A
#
# COMPACT_ATOMS: atom_id res chain seq x y z
N MET A 1 -1.06 -26.99 50.02
CA MET A 1 -1.77 -27.27 48.75
C MET A 1 -2.51 -26.01 48.34
N ALA A 2 -2.02 -25.28 47.34
CA ALA A 2 -2.58 -24.02 46.88
C ALA A 2 -3.21 -24.22 45.49
N GLY A 3 -4.48 -23.85 45.36
CA GLY A 3 -5.30 -24.08 44.17
C GLY A 3 -4.80 -23.30 42.95
N MET A 4 -4.66 -24.01 41.83
CA MET A 4 -4.49 -23.45 40.51
C MET A 4 -5.67 -22.54 40.16
N ARG A 5 -5.48 -21.22 40.26
CA ARG A 5 -6.36 -20.24 39.63
C ARG A 5 -6.03 -20.15 38.15
N THR A 6 -6.73 -20.92 37.34
CA THR A 6 -6.78 -20.76 35.89
C THR A 6 -7.35 -19.38 35.55
N GLN A 7 -6.58 -18.55 34.84
CA GLN A 7 -7.11 -17.29 34.32
C GLN A 7 -8.24 -17.57 33.31
N PRO A 8 -9.33 -16.79 33.31
CA PRO A 8 -10.43 -16.98 32.38
C PRO A 8 -9.96 -16.64 30.95
N ARG A 9 -10.04 -17.62 30.05
CA ARG A 9 -9.83 -17.39 28.62
C ARG A 9 -10.97 -16.53 28.08
N LYS A 10 -10.61 -15.42 27.42
CA LYS A 10 -11.55 -14.50 26.77
C LYS A 10 -12.37 -15.26 25.70
N PRO A 11 -13.69 -15.03 25.58
CA PRO A 11 -14.50 -15.70 24.55
C PRO A 11 -14.07 -15.32 23.14
N LYS A 12 -14.09 -16.30 22.23
CA LYS A 12 -13.79 -16.15 20.81
C LYS A 12 -14.85 -15.20 20.20
N GLY A 13 -14.43 -14.02 19.73
CA GLY A 13 -15.33 -13.00 19.16
C GLY A 13 -15.54 -11.72 19.99
N ALA A 14 -14.79 -11.49 21.07
CA ALA A 14 -14.87 -10.22 21.79
C ALA A 14 -14.27 -9.05 20.98
N PRO A 15 -14.99 -7.93 20.78
CA PRO A 15 -14.52 -6.83 19.96
C PRO A 15 -13.41 -6.02 20.67
N ASN A 16 -12.42 -5.64 19.88
CA ASN A 16 -11.28 -4.77 20.14
C ASN A 16 -10.25 -5.22 21.21
N GLY A 17 -9.13 -5.69 20.69
CA GLY A 17 -7.85 -5.78 21.37
C GLY A 17 -6.75 -5.84 20.31
N THR A 18 -6.08 -4.71 20.08
CA THR A 18 -4.85 -4.62 19.29
C THR A 18 -3.83 -5.66 19.74
N GLY A 19 -3.58 -6.66 18.88
CA GLY A 19 -2.46 -7.60 18.98
C GLY A 19 -2.86 -9.06 19.06
N GLY A 20 -2.55 -9.82 18.01
CA GLY A 20 -2.34 -11.26 18.10
C GLY A 20 -2.95 -12.08 16.97
N GLN A 21 -2.18 -12.33 15.91
CA GLN A 21 -1.73 -13.67 15.50
C GLN A 21 -0.86 -13.53 14.25
N TYR A 22 0.40 -13.96 14.35
CA TYR A 22 1.29 -14.14 13.21
C TYR A 22 0.79 -15.35 12.42
N ASP A 23 0.27 -15.12 11.21
CA ASP A 23 0.13 -16.18 10.22
C ASP A 23 1.44 -16.28 9.44
N HIS A 24 2.17 -17.35 9.75
CA HIS A 24 3.32 -17.81 8.99
C HIS A 24 2.80 -18.72 7.86
N LEU A 25 2.66 -18.22 6.63
CA LEU A 25 2.56 -19.06 5.42
C LEU A 25 3.13 -18.32 4.18
N PRO A 26 3.85 -19.02 3.28
CA PRO A 26 4.59 -18.42 2.18
C PRO A 26 3.78 -18.44 0.89
N HIS A 27 3.30 -17.30 0.39
CA HIS A 27 2.76 -17.21 -0.96
C HIS A 27 3.11 -15.89 -1.65
N GLY A 28 3.80 -16.04 -2.77
CA GLY A 28 3.68 -15.29 -4.03
C GLY A 28 3.58 -13.77 -3.95
N HIS A 29 4.66 -13.11 -4.37
CA HIS A 29 4.60 -11.74 -4.85
C HIS A 29 3.78 -11.64 -6.14
N ASP A 30 3.12 -10.49 -6.28
CA ASP A 30 3.01 -9.63 -7.46
C ASP A 30 1.60 -9.03 -7.52
N THR A 31 1.53 -7.70 -7.52
CA THR A 31 0.37 -6.80 -7.36
C THR A 31 0.13 -6.26 -5.94
N LEU A 32 -0.30 -4.98 -5.88
CA LEU A 32 -0.74 -4.29 -4.65
C LEU A 32 -1.59 -5.23 -3.80
N PRO A 33 -1.25 -5.43 -2.51
CA PRO A 33 -1.81 -6.50 -1.70
C PRO A 33 -3.32 -6.34 -1.62
N ASP A 34 -4.04 -7.26 -2.28
CA ASP A 34 -5.50 -7.36 -2.42
C ASP A 34 -6.22 -6.57 -1.31
N LEU A 35 -6.59 -5.33 -1.62
CA LEU A 35 -6.84 -4.24 -0.65
C LEU A 35 -8.10 -4.43 0.21
N VAL A 36 -8.70 -5.60 0.16
CA VAL A 36 -10.13 -5.81 0.38
C VAL A 36 -10.37 -6.82 1.49
N GLN A 37 -9.80 -6.58 2.68
CA GLN A 37 -10.11 -7.39 3.87
C GLN A 37 -11.05 -6.68 4.86
N ASP A 38 -11.49 -5.45 4.58
CA ASP A 38 -12.29 -4.65 5.52
C ASP A 38 -13.71 -4.31 5.05
N VAL A 39 -14.22 -4.94 3.99
CA VAL A 39 -15.67 -4.94 3.77
C VAL A 39 -16.26 -5.95 4.76
N PRO A 40 -17.19 -5.57 5.67
CA PRO A 40 -17.82 -6.51 6.57
C PRO A 40 -18.50 -7.63 5.77
N ASP A 41 -17.96 -8.85 5.95
CA ASP A 41 -18.42 -10.10 5.34
C ASP A 41 -19.69 -10.57 6.06
N GLU A 42 -20.85 -10.10 5.59
CA GLU A 42 -22.17 -10.60 6.02
C GLU A 42 -22.87 -11.43 4.92
N GLY A 43 -22.09 -12.03 4.01
CA GLY A 43 -22.60 -12.88 2.93
C GLY A 43 -22.60 -14.39 3.26
N THR A 44 -23.51 -15.13 2.62
CA THR A 44 -23.78 -16.57 2.76
C THR A 44 -22.60 -17.53 2.43
N LEU A 45 -21.52 -17.03 1.83
CA LEU A 45 -20.32 -17.83 1.50
C LEU A 45 -19.19 -17.58 2.51
N GLN A 46 -19.19 -18.35 3.60
CA GLN A 46 -18.33 -18.15 4.77
C GLN A 46 -16.81 -18.37 4.53
N SER A 47 -16.39 -18.93 3.40
CA SER A 47 -14.96 -19.19 3.12
C SER A 47 -14.45 -18.51 1.86
N HIS A 48 -13.19 -18.05 1.89
CA HIS A 48 -12.51 -17.44 0.74
C HIS A 48 -12.48 -18.37 -0.48
N ARG A 49 -12.29 -19.67 -0.26
CA ARG A 49 -12.31 -20.70 -1.30
C ARG A 49 -13.68 -20.79 -1.97
N ALA A 50 -14.76 -20.86 -1.19
CA ALA A 50 -16.11 -20.94 -1.73
C ALA A 50 -16.48 -19.70 -2.56
N ARG A 51 -16.03 -18.50 -2.15
CA ARG A 51 -16.20 -17.27 -2.95
C ARG A 51 -15.46 -17.31 -4.28
N ARG A 52 -14.20 -17.76 -4.27
CA ARG A 52 -13.40 -17.89 -5.50
C ARG A 52 -14.04 -18.89 -6.47
N GLU A 53 -14.50 -20.03 -5.95
CA GLU A 53 -15.21 -21.04 -6.73
C GLU A 53 -16.53 -20.49 -7.30
N TYR A 54 -17.29 -19.70 -6.51
CA TYR A 54 -18.49 -19.01 -6.98
C TYR A 54 -18.19 -18.03 -8.13
N TYR A 55 -17.20 -17.15 -7.97
CA TYR A 55 -16.84 -16.18 -9.00
C TYR A 55 -16.40 -16.87 -10.30
N GLN A 56 -15.57 -17.92 -10.20
CA GLN A 56 -15.14 -18.70 -11.36
C GLN A 56 -16.31 -19.40 -12.06
N ALA A 57 -17.24 -19.98 -11.30
CA ALA A 57 -18.43 -20.60 -11.86
C ALA A 57 -19.30 -19.57 -12.58
N ARG A 58 -19.45 -18.37 -12.02
CA ARG A 58 -20.17 -17.26 -12.63
C ARG A 58 -19.50 -16.73 -13.88
N ASP A 59 -18.18 -16.53 -13.87
CA ASP A 59 -17.43 -16.07 -15.04
C ASP A 59 -17.57 -17.07 -16.21
N ARG A 60 -17.62 -18.38 -15.93
CA ARG A 60 -17.90 -19.42 -16.95
C ARG A 60 -19.34 -19.39 -17.46
N ALA A 61 -20.30 -19.11 -16.59
CA ALA A 61 -21.72 -19.12 -16.95
C ALA A 61 -22.15 -17.84 -17.68
N GLN A 62 -21.62 -16.69 -17.25
CA GLN A 62 -22.02 -15.38 -17.73
C GLN A 62 -20.88 -14.38 -17.54
N GLN A 63 -20.08 -14.18 -18.60
CA GLN A 63 -19.00 -13.20 -18.58
C GLN A 63 -19.56 -11.79 -18.33
N GLY A 64 -18.86 -11.01 -17.49
CA GLY A 64 -19.28 -9.63 -17.17
C GLY A 64 -20.46 -9.51 -16.22
N TRP A 65 -20.90 -10.60 -15.57
CA TRP A 65 -21.99 -10.58 -14.58
C TRP A 65 -21.80 -9.51 -13.48
N MET A 66 -20.56 -9.20 -13.11
CA MET A 66 -20.23 -8.17 -12.11
C MET A 66 -20.63 -6.74 -12.52
N TYR A 67 -21.05 -6.52 -13.77
CA TYR A 67 -21.49 -5.22 -14.29
C TYR A 67 -22.98 -5.20 -14.63
N MET A 68 -23.72 -6.26 -14.33
CA MET A 68 -25.14 -6.36 -14.67
C MET A 68 -26.02 -5.94 -13.50
N ASP A 69 -26.98 -5.05 -13.78
CA ASP A 69 -27.89 -4.48 -12.78
C ASP A 69 -28.60 -5.54 -11.94
N GLN A 70 -29.01 -6.66 -12.55
CA GLN A 70 -29.72 -7.74 -11.86
C GLN A 70 -28.94 -8.40 -10.72
N PHE A 71 -27.60 -8.28 -10.73
CA PHE A 71 -26.74 -8.77 -9.65
C PHE A 71 -26.29 -7.65 -8.72
N LEU A 72 -26.38 -6.40 -9.14
CA LEU A 72 -25.90 -5.25 -8.37
C LEU A 72 -27.01 -4.52 -7.61
N LYS A 73 -28.26 -4.85 -7.89
CA LYS A 73 -29.44 -4.29 -7.25
C LYS A 73 -29.84 -5.13 -6.03
N ALA A 74 -30.23 -4.45 -4.95
CA ALA A 74 -30.83 -5.12 -3.79
C ALA A 74 -32.19 -5.74 -4.18
N SER A 75 -32.38 -7.01 -3.85
CA SER A 75 -33.63 -7.75 -4.03
C SER A 75 -34.45 -7.88 -2.74
N GLU A 76 -33.83 -7.64 -1.58
CA GLU A 76 -34.44 -7.76 -0.26
C GLU A 76 -34.07 -6.55 0.63
N PRO A 77 -34.92 -6.14 1.58
CA PRO A 77 -34.54 -5.14 2.58
C PRO A 77 -33.51 -5.72 3.55
N ALA A 78 -32.61 -4.88 4.06
CA ALA A 78 -31.68 -5.30 5.09
C ALA A 78 -32.40 -5.43 6.45
N GLY A 79 -31.97 -6.41 7.26
CA GLY A 79 -32.56 -6.69 8.58
C GLY A 79 -32.27 -5.62 9.65
N ASP A 80 -31.46 -4.62 9.32
CA ASP A 80 -31.06 -3.51 10.19
C ASP A 80 -31.95 -2.25 10.03
N GLY A 81 -33.03 -2.37 9.24
CA GLY A 81 -33.97 -1.27 8.98
C GLY A 81 -33.58 -0.39 7.79
N HIS A 82 -32.49 -0.70 7.09
CA HIS A 82 -32.16 -0.07 5.81
C HIS A 82 -32.80 -0.82 4.64
N ASP A 83 -33.51 -0.11 3.77
CA ASP A 83 -34.10 -0.68 2.54
C ASP A 83 -33.47 -0.02 1.31
N TRP A 84 -32.67 -0.81 0.59
CA TRP A 84 -31.98 -0.37 -0.62
C TRP A 84 -32.64 -0.89 -1.91
N THR A 85 -33.77 -1.60 -1.82
CA THR A 85 -34.43 -2.25 -2.98
C THR A 85 -34.91 -1.26 -4.05
N SER A 86 -35.21 -0.03 -3.63
CA SER A 86 -35.63 1.07 -4.50
C SER A 86 -34.47 1.86 -5.11
N GLN A 87 -33.23 1.69 -4.61
CA GLN A 87 -32.08 2.41 -5.12
C GLN A 87 -31.67 1.90 -6.51
N PRO A 88 -31.42 2.79 -7.48
CA PRO A 88 -30.86 2.39 -8.76
C PRO A 88 -29.39 1.98 -8.60
N VAL A 89 -28.95 1.05 -9.44
CA VAL A 89 -27.53 0.70 -9.60
C VAL A 89 -26.81 1.92 -10.19
N CYS A 90 -25.59 2.19 -9.69
CA CYS A 90 -24.74 3.26 -10.19
C CYS A 90 -24.43 3.00 -11.66
N SER A 91 -24.83 3.93 -12.53
CA SER A 91 -24.49 3.85 -13.95
C SER A 91 -22.98 3.95 -14.17
N MET A 92 -22.49 3.31 -15.23
CA MET A 92 -21.08 3.35 -15.61
C MET A 92 -20.57 4.79 -15.82
N ALA A 93 -21.34 5.64 -16.51
CA ALA A 93 -20.98 7.03 -16.73
C ALA A 93 -20.77 7.78 -15.41
N ARG A 94 -21.68 7.56 -14.45
CA ARG A 94 -21.57 8.19 -13.14
C ARG A 94 -20.41 7.65 -12.30
N GLU A 95 -20.12 6.36 -12.39
CA GLU A 95 -18.95 5.78 -11.75
C GLU A 95 -17.67 6.40 -12.31
N MET A 96 -17.53 6.51 -13.63
CA MET A 96 -16.36 7.13 -14.27
C MET A 96 -16.15 8.58 -13.80
N GLU A 97 -17.23 9.38 -13.71
CA GLU A 97 -17.15 10.74 -13.17
C GLU A 97 -16.63 10.77 -11.71
N LEU A 98 -17.07 9.81 -10.88
CA LEU A 98 -16.62 9.69 -9.49
C LEU A 98 -15.16 9.26 -9.41
N VAL A 99 -14.74 8.34 -10.28
CA VAL A 99 -13.35 7.86 -10.41
C VAL A 99 -12.43 9.00 -10.84
N GLU A 100 -12.76 9.72 -11.91
CA GLU A 100 -12.00 10.87 -12.39
C GLU A 100 -11.87 11.94 -11.32
N ARG A 101 -12.94 12.22 -10.57
CA ARG A 101 -12.89 13.16 -9.45
C ARG A 101 -11.99 12.68 -8.31
N ALA A 102 -12.02 11.39 -8.00
CA ALA A 102 -11.23 10.80 -6.92
C ALA A 102 -9.72 10.84 -7.23
N ILE A 103 -9.35 10.54 -8.48
CA ILE A 103 -7.96 10.43 -8.96
C ILE A 103 -7.40 11.79 -9.39
N GLY A 104 -8.24 12.65 -9.97
CA GLY A 104 -7.87 13.95 -10.53
C GLY A 104 -7.21 13.85 -11.91
N PRO A 105 -7.14 14.98 -12.65
CA PRO A 105 -6.48 15.03 -13.96
C PRO A 105 -4.95 14.95 -13.83
N GLU A 106 -4.27 14.58 -14.90
CA GLU A 106 -2.81 14.37 -14.93
C GLU A 106 -2.03 15.55 -14.31
N GLY A 107 -1.10 15.23 -13.40
CA GLY A 107 -0.29 16.20 -12.69
C GLY A 107 -1.03 16.97 -11.58
N ARG A 108 -2.34 16.79 -11.44
CA ARG A 108 -3.20 17.44 -10.42
C ARG A 108 -3.96 16.38 -9.62
N PRO A 109 -3.35 15.80 -8.58
CA PRO A 109 -3.92 14.68 -7.85
C PRO A 109 -5.22 15.06 -7.14
N GLY A 110 -6.24 14.24 -7.36
CA GLY A 110 -7.54 14.29 -6.71
C GLY A 110 -7.49 13.85 -5.24
N PRO A 111 -8.62 13.86 -4.53
CA PRO A 111 -8.65 13.59 -3.09
C PRO A 111 -8.07 12.23 -2.68
N VAL A 112 -8.32 11.18 -3.46
CA VAL A 112 -7.78 9.82 -3.20
C VAL A 112 -6.30 9.77 -3.55
N ALA A 113 -5.90 10.26 -4.73
CA ALA A 113 -4.50 10.33 -5.13
C ALA A 113 -3.63 11.11 -4.14
N ARG A 114 -4.13 12.21 -3.56
CA ARG A 114 -3.41 12.96 -2.53
C ARG A 114 -3.06 12.15 -1.28
N LYS A 115 -3.77 11.06 -0.99
CA LYS A 115 -3.40 10.17 0.12
C LYS A 115 -2.09 9.44 -0.17
N PHE A 116 -1.89 9.03 -1.42
CA PHE A 116 -0.70 8.30 -1.84
C PHE A 116 0.56 9.17 -1.96
N LEU A 117 0.42 10.50 -2.06
CA LEU A 117 1.57 11.44 -2.00
C LEU A 117 2.41 11.29 -0.73
N THR A 118 1.85 10.74 0.35
CA THR A 118 2.62 10.48 1.57
C THR A 118 3.62 9.34 1.41
N VAL A 119 3.47 8.49 0.40
CA VAL A 119 4.31 7.31 0.17
C VAL A 119 4.98 7.29 -1.21
N THR A 120 4.67 8.24 -2.09
CA THR A 120 5.28 8.39 -3.43
C THR A 120 6.13 9.66 -3.53
N ASP A 121 6.96 9.75 -4.57
CA ASP A 121 7.85 10.90 -4.78
C ASP A 121 7.33 11.88 -5.85
N SER A 122 6.31 11.50 -6.62
CA SER A 122 5.67 12.36 -7.62
C SER A 122 4.13 12.31 -7.59
N PRO A 123 3.45 13.34 -8.13
CA PRO A 123 2.01 13.32 -8.36
C PRO A 123 1.54 12.23 -9.32
N SER A 124 2.31 11.91 -10.36
CA SER A 124 1.97 10.85 -11.32
C SER A 124 1.90 9.49 -10.63
N GLN A 125 2.95 9.10 -9.90
CA GLN A 125 2.97 7.86 -9.12
C GLN A 125 1.78 7.78 -8.15
N ALA A 126 1.44 8.89 -7.49
CA ALA A 126 0.29 8.92 -6.58
C ALA A 126 -1.05 8.68 -7.29
N GLN A 127 -1.19 9.16 -8.54
CA GLN A 127 -2.37 8.94 -9.37
C GLN A 127 -2.44 7.51 -9.87
N ASP A 128 -1.32 6.90 -10.25
CA ASP A 128 -1.28 5.50 -10.68
C ASP A 128 -1.67 4.55 -9.54
N LEU A 129 -1.16 4.78 -8.33
CA LEU A 129 -1.59 4.03 -7.15
C LEU A 129 -3.07 4.24 -6.84
N ALA A 130 -3.57 5.46 -7.02
CA ALA A 130 -4.97 5.73 -6.84
C ALA A 130 -5.82 4.98 -7.86
N ARG A 131 -5.41 4.90 -9.14
CA ARG A 131 -6.10 4.11 -10.17
C ARG A 131 -6.22 2.65 -9.73
N THR A 132 -5.10 2.00 -9.42
CA THR A 132 -5.12 0.59 -9.00
C THR A 132 -5.94 0.36 -7.74
N TRP A 133 -5.82 1.26 -6.75
CA TRP A 133 -6.61 1.17 -5.52
C TRP A 133 -8.12 1.35 -5.79
N VAL A 134 -8.49 2.32 -6.63
CA VAL A 134 -9.88 2.58 -7.01
C VAL A 134 -10.45 1.38 -7.76
N ASP A 135 -9.75 0.86 -8.76
CA ASP A 135 -10.21 -0.28 -9.56
C ASP A 135 -10.43 -1.52 -8.70
N GLY A 136 -9.46 -1.84 -7.83
CA GLY A 136 -9.59 -2.95 -6.88
C GLY A 136 -10.74 -2.75 -5.90
N THR A 137 -10.92 -1.53 -5.39
CA THR A 137 -12.01 -1.19 -4.45
C THR A 137 -13.38 -1.34 -5.11
N LEU A 138 -13.54 -0.84 -6.33
CA LEU A 138 -14.82 -0.90 -7.04
C LEU A 138 -15.14 -2.32 -7.52
N LEU A 139 -14.15 -3.10 -7.94
CA LEU A 139 -14.31 -4.51 -8.29
C LEU A 139 -14.79 -5.33 -7.08
N ALA A 140 -14.17 -5.11 -5.92
CA ALA A 140 -14.58 -5.76 -4.70
C ALA A 140 -15.98 -5.36 -4.23
N LEU A 141 -16.30 -4.07 -4.35
CA LEU A 141 -17.62 -3.56 -3.99
C LEU A 141 -18.70 -4.20 -4.86
N ARG A 142 -18.48 -4.35 -6.17
CA ARG A 142 -19.37 -5.08 -7.08
C ARG A 142 -19.58 -6.53 -6.64
N ARG A 143 -18.48 -7.24 -6.36
CA ARG A 143 -18.54 -8.63 -5.87
C ARG A 143 -19.30 -8.76 -4.55
N SER A 144 -19.13 -7.80 -3.64
CA SER A 144 -19.85 -7.78 -2.37
C SER A 144 -21.35 -7.55 -2.57
N CYS A 145 -21.74 -6.56 -3.37
CA CYS A 145 -23.16 -6.33 -3.69
C CYS A 145 -23.78 -7.54 -4.38
N ALA A 146 -23.04 -8.22 -5.26
CA ALA A 146 -23.57 -9.35 -5.99
C ALA A 146 -23.70 -10.66 -5.20
N LEU A 147 -23.10 -10.72 -4.01
CA LEU A 147 -23.27 -11.84 -3.08
C LEU A 147 -24.33 -11.57 -2.00
N ASP A 148 -24.74 -10.31 -1.84
CA ASP A 148 -25.63 -9.88 -0.76
C ASP A 148 -26.93 -9.30 -1.34
N PRO A 149 -28.06 -10.04 -1.27
CA PRO A 149 -29.33 -9.60 -1.83
C PRO A 149 -29.88 -8.34 -1.16
N THR A 150 -29.32 -7.92 -0.01
CA THR A 150 -29.74 -6.72 0.70
C THR A 150 -28.98 -5.46 0.28
N ARG A 151 -27.89 -5.59 -0.49
CA ARG A 151 -27.03 -4.46 -0.88
C ARG A 151 -27.29 -4.03 -2.32
N CYS A 152 -27.18 -2.72 -2.55
CA CYS A 152 -27.22 -2.11 -3.88
C CYS A 152 -25.91 -1.39 -4.18
N TYR A 153 -25.31 -1.65 -5.34
CA TYR A 153 -24.16 -0.90 -5.88
C TYR A 153 -24.60 0.49 -6.34
N SER A 154 -25.05 1.34 -5.41
CA SER A 154 -25.66 2.64 -5.69
C SER A 154 -24.62 3.76 -5.77
N GLU A 155 -24.96 4.87 -6.43
CA GLU A 155 -24.07 6.06 -6.49
C GLU A 155 -23.61 6.53 -5.09
N PRO A 156 -24.48 6.64 -4.07
CA PRO A 156 -24.06 7.04 -2.73
C PRO A 156 -23.02 6.09 -2.13
N LEU A 157 -23.16 4.78 -2.35
CA LEU A 157 -22.22 3.78 -1.86
C LEU A 157 -20.87 3.89 -2.56
N VAL A 158 -20.85 4.02 -3.90
CA VAL A 158 -19.63 4.23 -4.67
C VAL A 158 -18.91 5.50 -4.20
N ARG A 159 -19.64 6.61 -4.06
CA ARG A 159 -19.09 7.88 -3.56
C ARG A 159 -18.50 7.75 -2.17
N ALA A 160 -19.17 7.03 -1.26
CA ALA A 160 -18.68 6.80 0.09
C ALA A 160 -17.39 5.96 0.08
N MET A 161 -17.32 4.93 -0.76
CA MET A 161 -16.14 4.08 -0.90
C MET A 161 -14.94 4.81 -1.50
N LEU A 162 -15.17 5.74 -2.44
CA LEU A 162 -14.14 6.59 -3.03
C LEU A 162 -13.80 7.85 -2.20
N ALA A 163 -14.35 7.98 -1.00
CA ALA A 163 -14.00 9.09 -0.12
C ALA A 163 -12.54 8.97 0.36
N PRO A 164 -11.77 10.07 0.45
CA PRO A 164 -10.34 9.99 0.82
C PRO A 164 -10.09 9.37 2.21
N GLY A 165 -11.10 9.34 3.09
CA GLY A 165 -11.01 8.72 4.41
C GLY A 165 -10.97 7.18 4.38
N THR A 166 -11.36 6.54 3.29
CA THR A 166 -11.36 5.08 3.12
C THR A 166 -9.99 4.52 2.76
N VAL A 167 -9.10 5.35 2.21
CA VAL A 167 -7.71 4.97 1.92
C VAL A 167 -6.95 4.79 3.24
N LYS A 168 -6.65 3.54 3.60
CA LYS A 168 -5.89 3.18 4.81
C LYS A 168 -4.51 2.64 4.45
N LEU A 169 -3.55 3.51 4.14
CA LEU A 169 -2.17 3.13 3.78
C LEU A 169 -1.52 2.19 4.81
N GLU A 170 -1.78 2.41 6.11
CA GLU A 170 -1.30 1.55 7.19
C GLU A 170 -1.71 0.08 6.99
N ARG A 171 -2.91 -0.17 6.44
CA ARG A 171 -3.41 -1.51 6.20
C ARG A 171 -2.82 -2.13 4.94
N ILE A 172 -2.55 -1.32 3.92
CA ILE A 172 -1.86 -1.75 2.69
C ILE A 172 -0.46 -2.25 3.06
N LEU A 173 0.28 -1.44 3.80
CA LEU A 173 1.67 -1.73 4.15
C LEU A 173 1.79 -2.79 5.25
N ALA A 174 0.73 -3.06 6.03
CA ALA A 174 0.72 -4.13 7.02
C ALA A 174 0.69 -5.54 6.41
N LYS A 175 0.26 -5.67 5.14
CA LYS A 175 0.21 -6.96 4.46
C LYS A 175 1.60 -7.37 3.95
N PRO A 176 1.84 -8.69 3.74
CA PRO A 176 2.99 -9.14 2.98
C PRO A 176 3.06 -8.44 1.62
N PRO A 177 4.26 -8.15 1.09
CA PRO A 177 5.58 -8.46 1.67
C PRO A 177 6.08 -7.46 2.73
N TYR A 178 5.42 -6.31 2.88
CA TYR A 178 5.97 -5.17 3.61
C TYR A 178 5.86 -5.30 5.13
N CYS A 179 4.81 -5.95 5.64
CA CYS A 179 4.61 -6.28 7.05
C CYS A 179 4.83 -5.09 8.01
N LEU A 180 4.55 -3.86 7.55
CA LEU A 180 4.74 -2.64 8.30
C LEU A 180 3.60 -2.47 9.30
N SER A 181 3.88 -2.67 10.58
CA SER A 181 2.84 -2.57 11.60
C SER A 181 2.19 -1.18 11.62
N ALA A 182 0.91 -1.11 12.03
CA ALA A 182 0.19 0.15 12.12
C ALA A 182 0.86 1.15 13.07
N HIS A 183 1.47 0.67 14.16
CA HIS A 183 2.23 1.50 15.08
C HIS A 183 3.47 2.11 14.41
N ARG A 184 4.25 1.29 13.69
CA ARG A 184 5.40 1.77 12.90
C ARG A 184 4.99 2.75 11.82
N SER A 185 3.86 2.52 11.15
CA SER A 185 3.32 3.45 10.14
C SER A 185 3.00 4.82 10.72
N ARG A 186 2.37 4.88 11.91
CA ARG A 186 2.03 6.15 12.58
C ARG A 186 3.26 6.92 13.01
N ILE A 187 4.24 6.24 13.61
CA ILE A 187 5.52 6.83 13.99
C ILE A 187 6.23 7.35 12.74
N GLY A 188 6.28 6.53 11.69
CA GLY A 188 6.85 6.88 10.40
C GLY A 188 6.24 8.14 9.77
N ASN A 189 4.90 8.28 9.82
CA ASN A 189 4.22 9.49 9.36
C ASN A 189 4.68 10.74 10.14
N ARG A 190 4.67 10.67 11.48
CA ARG A 190 5.14 11.77 12.34
C ARG A 190 6.62 12.10 12.10
N TYR A 191 7.44 11.06 11.91
CA TYR A 191 8.86 11.18 11.60
C TYR A 191 9.09 11.96 10.31
N ARG A 192 8.38 11.61 9.22
CA ARG A 192 8.49 12.31 7.95
C ARG A 192 8.03 13.76 8.04
N GLU A 193 6.91 14.03 8.73
CA GLU A 193 6.43 15.40 8.96
C GLU A 193 7.47 16.25 9.70
N ARG A 194 8.10 15.71 10.75
CA ARG A 194 9.18 16.37 11.49
C ARG A 194 10.43 16.54 10.65
N LEU A 195 10.81 15.54 9.87
CA LEU A 195 11.98 15.60 9.00
C LEU A 195 11.79 16.64 7.89
N ASP A 196 10.59 16.76 7.33
CA ASP A 196 10.28 17.75 6.30
C ASP A 196 10.19 19.16 6.89
N ALA A 197 9.75 19.32 8.14
CA ALA A 197 9.90 20.58 8.87
C ALA A 197 11.38 20.94 9.06
N TYR A 198 12.20 19.98 9.50
CA TYR A 198 13.63 20.16 9.68
C TYR A 198 14.34 20.55 8.37
N LYS A 199 13.99 19.89 7.25
CA LYS A 199 14.52 20.21 5.91
C LYS A 199 14.17 21.62 5.47
N ARG A 200 12.96 22.09 5.76
CA ARG A 200 12.53 23.46 5.40
C ARG A 200 13.32 24.51 6.17
N GLU A 201 13.72 24.22 7.40
CA GLU A 201 14.46 25.15 8.26
C GLU A 201 15.97 25.11 8.04
N HIS A 202 16.54 23.92 7.86
CA HIS A 202 18.00 23.70 7.86
C HIS A 202 18.58 23.17 6.54
N GLY A 203 17.73 22.85 5.56
CA GLY A 203 18.15 22.33 4.27
C GLY A 203 18.46 20.83 4.29
N ARG A 204 19.66 20.44 3.85
CA ARG A 204 20.03 19.04 3.66
C ARG A 204 20.20 18.33 5.02
N VAL A 205 19.72 17.08 5.09
CA VAL A 205 19.79 16.22 6.28
C VAL A 205 20.63 14.98 6.02
N ASP A 206 21.50 14.65 6.97
CA ASP A 206 22.29 13.42 6.99
C ASP A 206 21.62 12.31 7.81
N ASP A 207 22.22 11.12 7.82
CA ASP A 207 21.71 9.95 8.56
C ASP A 207 21.64 10.18 10.06
N ARG A 208 22.58 10.94 10.64
CA ARG A 208 22.61 11.19 12.08
C ARG A 208 21.42 12.05 12.51
N ILE A 209 21.08 13.06 11.73
CA ILE A 209 19.89 13.87 12.00
C ILE A 209 18.62 13.07 11.76
N ARG A 210 18.57 12.26 10.70
CA ARG A 210 17.43 11.36 10.46
C ARG A 210 17.21 10.39 11.63
N ASP A 211 18.27 9.74 12.10
CA ASP A 211 18.23 8.84 13.26
C ASP A 211 17.75 9.57 14.52
N ARG A 212 18.25 10.79 14.77
CA ARG A 212 17.81 11.62 15.91
C ARG A 212 16.31 11.94 15.83
N VAL A 213 15.84 12.44 14.69
CA VAL A 213 14.42 12.80 14.51
C VAL A 213 13.53 11.56 14.66
N TRP A 214 13.96 10.40 14.16
CA TRP A 214 13.27 9.13 14.38
C TRP A 214 13.18 8.78 15.86
N ASP A 215 14.30 8.82 16.58
CA ASP A 215 14.36 8.45 17.99
C ASP A 215 13.55 9.38 18.88
N GLU A 216 13.61 10.69 18.64
CA GLU A 216 12.78 11.70 19.33
C GLU A 216 11.29 11.46 19.06
N THR A 217 10.92 11.18 17.80
CA THR A 217 9.53 10.87 17.44
C THR A 217 9.03 9.60 18.13
N LEU A 218 9.89 8.59 18.23
CA LEU A 218 9.56 7.33 18.86
C LEU A 218 9.42 7.48 20.37
N ALA A 219 10.30 8.25 21.02
CA ALA A 219 10.24 8.55 22.44
C ALA A 219 8.92 9.26 22.80
N ASP A 220 8.56 10.31 22.07
CA ASP A 220 7.29 11.04 22.28
C ASP A 220 6.08 10.13 22.11
N TYR A 221 6.12 9.24 21.11
CA TYR A 221 5.05 8.27 20.88
C TYR A 221 4.91 7.26 22.04
N VAL A 222 6.03 6.77 22.57
CA VAL A 222 6.06 5.84 23.71
C VAL A 222 5.53 6.55 24.95
N GLU A 223 5.94 7.78 25.21
CA GLU A 223 5.46 8.58 26.34
C GLU A 223 3.93 8.78 26.27
N GLU A 224 3.40 9.19 25.10
CA GLU A 224 1.97 9.35 24.86
C GLU A 224 1.19 8.04 25.16
N LYS A 225 1.73 6.90 24.73
CA LYS A 225 1.10 5.58 24.95
C LYS A 225 1.21 5.11 26.39
N MET A 226 2.30 5.44 27.08
CA MET A 226 2.46 5.17 28.50
C MET A 226 1.47 6.00 29.32
N ALA A 227 1.36 7.30 29.05
CA ALA A 227 0.43 8.20 29.74
C ALA A 227 -1.04 7.81 29.53
N SER A 228 -1.41 7.42 28.30
CA SER A 228 -2.79 7.00 27.98
C SER A 228 -3.11 5.55 28.38
N GLY A 229 -2.13 4.75 28.82
CA GLY A 229 -2.31 3.32 29.11
C GLY A 229 -2.48 2.43 27.86
N ALA A 230 -2.57 3.00 26.66
CA ALA A 230 -2.81 2.27 25.42
C ALA A 230 -1.68 1.28 25.06
N SER A 231 -2.02 0.27 24.23
CA SER A 231 -1.02 -0.67 23.70
C SER A 231 -0.09 0.03 22.70
N MET A 232 1.20 -0.30 22.76
CA MET A 232 2.23 0.21 21.86
C MET A 232 2.49 -0.72 20.65
N GLY A 233 1.86 -1.89 20.61
CA GLY A 233 2.19 -2.93 19.63
C GLY A 233 3.62 -3.46 19.80
N GLY A 234 4.05 -4.31 18.86
CA GLY A 234 5.42 -4.83 18.80
C GLY A 234 6.22 -4.24 17.65
N GLY A 235 7.54 -4.47 17.67
CA GLY A 235 8.45 -4.12 16.57
C GLY A 235 8.87 -2.64 16.53
N LEU A 236 8.80 -1.94 17.66
CA LEU A 236 9.24 -0.55 17.78
C LEU A 236 10.69 -0.52 18.28
N TYR A 237 11.61 -0.08 17.42
CA TYR A 237 13.03 -0.01 17.74
C TYR A 237 13.57 1.40 17.44
N TYR A 238 14.43 1.87 18.32
CA TYR A 238 15.26 3.05 18.08
C TYR A 238 16.29 2.77 16.96
N SER A 239 16.95 3.82 16.50
CA SER A 239 18.03 3.75 15.50
C SER A 239 19.21 2.89 15.98
N ASN A 240 19.42 2.80 17.29
CA ASN A 240 20.45 2.00 17.94
C ASN A 240 20.04 0.53 18.20
N GLY A 241 18.86 0.11 17.73
CA GLY A 241 18.36 -1.26 17.84
C GLY A 241 17.78 -1.64 19.20
N GLN A 242 17.69 -0.71 20.16
CA GLN A 242 17.00 -0.93 21.42
C GLN A 242 15.49 -0.96 21.20
N ASP A 243 14.82 -1.90 21.86
CA ASP A 243 13.36 -1.96 21.87
C ASP A 243 12.80 -0.77 22.65
N ALA A 244 11.93 0.00 22.00
CA ALA A 244 11.36 1.21 22.56
C ALA A 244 10.19 0.95 23.51
N ASN A 245 9.70 -0.28 23.61
CA ASN A 245 8.56 -0.62 24.46
C ASN A 245 9.02 -1.04 25.88
N PRO A 246 8.89 -0.16 26.89
CA PRO A 246 9.31 -0.48 28.26
C PRO A 246 8.48 -1.59 28.92
N ARG A 247 7.31 -1.96 28.36
CA ARG A 247 6.47 -3.04 28.89
C ARG A 247 6.99 -4.42 28.51
N HIS A 248 7.84 -4.53 27.49
CA HIS A 248 8.44 -5.80 27.11
C HIS A 248 9.34 -6.33 28.23
N ALA A 249 9.22 -7.63 28.52
CA ALA A 249 9.85 -8.25 29.68
C ALA A 249 11.38 -8.07 29.69
N HIS A 250 12.03 -8.12 28.53
CA HIS A 250 13.48 -7.96 28.43
C HIS A 250 13.93 -6.52 28.70
N VAL A 251 13.18 -5.51 28.22
CA VAL A 251 13.45 -4.09 28.50
C VAL A 251 13.25 -3.79 29.98
N ARG A 252 12.10 -4.19 30.53
CA ARG A 252 11.76 -3.98 31.94
C ARG A 252 12.79 -4.61 32.88
N ARG A 253 13.20 -5.87 32.64
CA ARG A 253 14.23 -6.52 33.46
C ARG A 253 15.57 -5.79 33.39
N ALA A 254 15.97 -5.35 32.20
CA ALA A 254 17.22 -4.60 32.05
C ALA A 254 17.16 -3.29 32.86
N MET A 255 16.05 -2.55 32.77
CA MET A 255 15.83 -1.33 33.56
C MET A 255 15.82 -1.59 35.07
N GLU A 256 15.09 -2.60 35.54
CA GLU A 256 15.00 -3.00 36.96
C GLU A 256 16.37 -3.41 37.54
N GLN A 257 17.24 -4.00 36.71
CA GLN A 257 18.56 -4.50 37.10
C GLN A 257 19.69 -3.48 36.86
N GLY A 258 19.39 -2.29 36.32
CA GLY A 258 20.41 -1.31 35.95
C GLY A 258 21.34 -1.79 34.83
N LEU A 259 20.89 -2.75 34.01
CA LEU A 259 21.64 -3.31 32.89
C LEU A 259 21.26 -2.60 31.58
N PRO A 260 22.16 -2.59 30.58
CA PRO A 260 21.84 -2.06 29.27
C PRO A 260 20.72 -2.87 28.60
N VAL A 261 19.77 -2.16 27.98
CA VAL A 261 18.69 -2.78 27.21
C VAL A 261 19.30 -3.56 26.03
N PRO A 262 18.96 -4.85 25.84
CA PRO A 262 19.46 -5.64 24.73
C PRO A 262 19.17 -4.98 23.38
N VAL A 263 20.16 -4.97 22.50
CA VAL A 263 20.03 -4.47 21.12
C VAL A 263 19.63 -5.61 20.19
N ARG A 264 18.67 -5.35 19.30
CA ARG A 264 18.38 -6.23 18.18
C ARG A 264 19.51 -6.16 17.17
N ARG A 265 19.90 -7.32 16.63
CA ARG A 265 20.88 -7.43 15.55
C ARG A 265 20.25 -8.02 14.30
N ASN A 266 20.79 -7.62 13.16
CA ASN A 266 20.48 -8.21 11.86
C ASN A 266 21.16 -9.59 11.72
N PRO A 267 20.78 -10.40 10.70
CA PRO A 267 21.41 -11.69 10.44
C PRO A 267 22.93 -11.61 10.21
N ASP A 268 23.42 -10.49 9.68
CA ASP A 268 24.84 -10.20 9.46
C ASP A 268 25.58 -9.74 10.74
N GLY A 269 24.89 -9.67 11.88
CA GLY A 269 25.43 -9.23 13.17
C GLY A 269 25.48 -7.71 13.36
N SER A 270 25.16 -6.91 12.34
CA SER A 270 25.04 -5.46 12.47
C SER A 270 23.90 -5.07 13.40
N VAL A 271 23.97 -3.87 13.99
CA VAL A 271 22.90 -3.36 14.86
C VAL A 271 21.67 -3.04 14.00
N PHE A 272 20.51 -3.53 14.41
CA PHE A 272 19.26 -3.22 13.72
C PHE A 272 18.94 -1.73 13.88
N ASN A 273 18.73 -1.00 12.79
CA ASN A 273 18.30 0.40 12.84
C ASN A 273 16.81 0.50 12.47
N GLY A 274 15.99 0.91 13.44
CA GLY A 274 14.53 1.00 13.25
C GLY A 274 14.10 2.03 12.20
N ARG A 275 14.81 3.16 12.07
CA ARG A 275 14.59 4.14 11.00
C ARG A 275 14.94 3.54 9.65
N ALA A 276 16.15 3.00 9.52
CA ALA A 276 16.64 2.46 8.25
C ALA A 276 15.74 1.33 7.74
N ASP A 277 15.25 0.46 8.62
CA ASP A 277 14.28 -0.58 8.24
C ASP A 277 12.94 0.00 7.78
N TYR A 278 12.44 1.07 8.44
CA TYR A 278 11.23 1.76 7.99
C TYR A 278 11.41 2.41 6.61
N GLU A 279 12.50 3.15 6.41
CA GLU A 279 12.79 3.80 5.13
C GLU A 279 13.03 2.77 4.01
N ARG A 280 13.71 1.66 4.32
CA ARG A 280 13.89 0.55 3.38
C ARG A 280 12.56 -0.04 2.96
N ILE A 281 11.65 -0.33 3.89
CA ILE A 281 10.32 -0.87 3.54
C ILE A 281 9.56 0.08 2.62
N LEU A 282 9.63 1.39 2.87
CA LEU A 282 9.02 2.39 1.98
C LEU A 282 9.70 2.47 0.62
N ALA A 283 11.04 2.39 0.57
CA ALA A 283 11.79 2.37 -0.67
C ALA A 283 11.48 1.12 -1.49
N ASP A 284 11.41 -0.06 -0.86
CA ASP A 284 11.03 -1.32 -1.47
C ASP A 284 9.60 -1.26 -2.03
N PHE A 285 8.68 -0.67 -1.26
CA PHE A 285 7.31 -0.41 -1.72
C PHE A 285 7.31 0.46 -2.97
N ARG A 286 8.02 1.59 -2.97
CA ARG A 286 8.11 2.48 -4.14
C ARG A 286 8.73 1.79 -5.35
N SER A 287 9.77 0.98 -5.14
CA SER A 287 10.47 0.25 -6.20
C SER A 287 9.55 -0.78 -6.87
N GLN A 288 8.84 -1.59 -6.09
CA GLN A 288 7.89 -2.57 -6.62
C GLN A 288 6.75 -1.91 -7.40
N LEU A 289 6.28 -0.75 -6.92
CA LEU A 289 5.26 0.01 -7.64
C LEU A 289 5.76 0.54 -8.99
N HIS A 290 7.01 1.01 -9.03
CA HIS A 290 7.63 1.45 -10.26
C HIS A 290 7.80 0.29 -11.25
N GLN A 291 8.22 -0.89 -10.79
CA GLN A 291 8.36 -2.09 -11.61
C GLN A 291 7.04 -2.54 -12.23
N HIS A 292 5.97 -2.64 -11.43
CA HIS A 292 4.65 -3.00 -11.97
C HIS A 292 4.10 -1.99 -12.97
N SER A 293 4.38 -0.69 -12.79
CA SER A 293 4.02 0.32 -13.78
C SER A 293 4.73 0.07 -15.11
N LEU A 294 6.04 -0.23 -15.07
CA LEU A 294 6.82 -0.52 -16.28
C LEU A 294 6.36 -1.82 -16.96
N GLU A 295 6.00 -2.84 -16.19
CA GLU A 295 5.47 -4.10 -16.72
C GLU A 295 4.12 -3.89 -17.41
N ALA A 296 3.20 -3.14 -16.78
CA ALA A 296 1.91 -2.81 -17.37
C ALA A 296 2.06 -1.96 -18.64
N ASP A 297 2.99 -0.99 -18.63
CA ASP A 297 3.31 -0.20 -19.82
C ASP A 297 3.83 -1.11 -20.93
N ARG A 298 4.78 -2.01 -20.64
CA ARG A 298 5.32 -2.99 -21.59
C ARG A 298 4.23 -3.86 -22.20
N GLU A 299 3.35 -4.45 -21.38
CA GLU A 299 2.22 -5.24 -21.87
C GLU A 299 1.28 -4.41 -22.77
N SER A 300 0.99 -3.16 -22.39
CA SER A 300 0.12 -2.27 -23.16
C SER A 300 0.70 -1.87 -24.52
N PHE A 301 2.03 -1.79 -24.62
CA PHE A 301 2.77 -1.58 -25.87
C PHE A 301 3.03 -2.87 -26.65
N GLY A 302 2.50 -4.01 -26.20
CA GLY A 302 2.65 -5.30 -26.87
C GLY A 302 4.03 -5.93 -26.73
N PHE A 303 4.81 -5.54 -25.73
CA PHE A 303 6.06 -6.24 -25.38
C PHE A 303 5.72 -7.57 -24.73
N ASP A 304 5.94 -8.65 -25.46
CA ASP A 304 5.90 -10.01 -24.91
C ASP A 304 7.32 -10.40 -24.43
N PRO A 305 7.53 -10.58 -23.11
CA PRO A 305 8.84 -10.92 -22.56
C PRO A 305 9.36 -12.29 -23.00
N ALA A 306 8.50 -13.15 -23.58
CA ALA A 306 8.89 -14.46 -24.09
C ALA A 306 9.35 -14.45 -25.55
N THR A 307 8.96 -13.45 -26.34
CA THR A 307 9.33 -13.36 -27.78
C THR A 307 10.39 -12.31 -28.06
N ASP A 308 10.60 -11.35 -27.18
CA ASP A 308 11.54 -10.26 -27.43
C ASP A 308 12.89 -10.53 -26.76
N ALA A 309 13.81 -11.15 -27.51
CA ALA A 309 15.22 -11.26 -27.16
C ALA A 309 15.90 -9.89 -27.30
N GLY A 310 15.47 -8.91 -26.51
CA GLY A 310 16.22 -7.71 -26.15
C GLY A 310 16.67 -6.83 -27.32
N ARG A 311 15.88 -6.67 -28.39
CA ARG A 311 16.14 -5.62 -29.39
C ARG A 311 14.84 -4.99 -29.84
N VAL A 312 14.57 -3.80 -29.31
CA VAL A 312 13.55 -2.91 -29.85
C VAL A 312 13.90 -2.61 -31.31
N ASP A 313 13.01 -2.95 -32.24
CA ASP A 313 13.17 -2.57 -33.64
C ASP A 313 13.05 -1.05 -33.74
N THR A 314 14.19 -0.39 -33.90
CA THR A 314 14.29 1.07 -34.01
C THR A 314 14.24 1.55 -35.45
N THR A 315 13.96 0.66 -36.40
CA THR A 315 13.97 0.98 -37.84
C THR A 315 12.88 2.01 -38.16
N GLY A 316 13.29 3.19 -38.60
CA GLY A 316 12.39 4.30 -38.95
C GLY A 316 12.10 5.30 -37.81
N VAL A 317 12.62 5.06 -36.60
CA VAL A 317 12.52 6.00 -35.47
C VAL A 317 13.74 6.92 -35.44
N ASP A 318 13.52 8.23 -35.38
CA ASP A 318 14.59 9.21 -35.21
C ASP A 318 15.04 9.27 -33.75
N LEU A 319 15.87 8.30 -33.36
CA LEU A 319 16.38 8.13 -31.99
C LEU A 319 17.10 9.38 -31.47
N VAL A 320 17.68 10.21 -32.35
CA VAL A 320 18.31 11.47 -31.93
C VAL A 320 17.28 12.42 -31.34
N LYS A 321 16.12 12.57 -31.98
CA LYS A 321 15.03 13.40 -31.44
C LYS A 321 14.45 12.86 -30.15
N VAL A 322 14.33 11.53 -30.04
CA VAL A 322 13.85 10.86 -28.81
C VAL A 322 14.77 11.18 -27.63
N PHE A 323 16.08 11.05 -27.81
CA PHE A 323 17.06 11.33 -26.76
C PHE A 323 17.18 12.82 -26.43
N GLN A 324 17.10 13.71 -27.42
CA GLN A 324 17.03 15.16 -27.17
C GLN A 324 15.78 15.54 -26.37
N GLN A 325 14.64 14.91 -26.65
CA GLN A 325 13.42 15.16 -25.92
C GLN A 325 13.48 14.59 -24.50
N ALA A 326 14.02 13.38 -24.32
CA ALA A 326 14.26 12.79 -23.01
C ALA A 326 15.19 13.66 -22.14
N ALA A 327 16.25 14.21 -22.74
CA ALA A 327 17.17 15.14 -22.06
C ALA A 327 16.46 16.42 -21.60
N ARG A 328 15.63 17.03 -22.48
CA ARG A 328 14.82 18.21 -22.14
C ARG A 328 13.81 17.94 -21.01
N GLN A 329 13.35 16.70 -20.87
CA GLN A 329 12.44 16.27 -19.82
C GLN A 329 13.16 15.85 -18.53
N GLY A 330 14.49 15.85 -18.52
CA GLY A 330 15.30 15.48 -17.35
C GLY A 330 15.34 13.97 -17.08
N ASN A 331 15.07 13.15 -18.08
CA ASN A 331 15.14 11.69 -17.97
C ASN A 331 16.61 11.22 -18.01
N ASP A 332 16.89 10.09 -17.35
CA ASP A 332 18.20 9.46 -17.39
C ASP A 332 18.43 8.78 -18.75
N LEU A 333 19.36 9.33 -19.53
CA LEU A 333 19.66 8.88 -20.88
C LEU A 333 20.41 7.55 -20.93
N ASP A 334 21.16 7.21 -19.88
CA ASP A 334 21.87 5.93 -19.80
C ASP A 334 20.86 4.80 -19.57
N VAL A 335 19.88 5.02 -18.69
CA VAL A 335 18.77 4.08 -18.49
C VAL A 335 17.97 3.89 -19.78
N LEU A 336 17.72 4.96 -20.53
CA LEU A 336 17.00 4.89 -21.82
C LEU A 336 17.80 4.12 -22.88
N ALA A 337 19.12 4.34 -22.98
CA ALA A 337 19.99 3.64 -23.91
C ALA A 337 20.09 2.14 -23.59
N ASP A 338 20.22 1.80 -22.31
CA ASP A 338 20.28 0.42 -21.84
C ASP A 338 18.93 -0.30 -22.06
N THR A 339 17.80 0.41 -21.88
CA THR A 339 16.44 -0.11 -22.11
C THR A 339 16.18 -0.42 -23.59
N LEU A 340 16.73 0.39 -24.50
CA LEU A 340 16.61 0.19 -25.95
C LEU A 340 17.64 -0.78 -26.52
N HIS A 341 18.54 -1.30 -25.69
CA HIS A 341 19.63 -2.19 -26.09
C HIS A 341 20.44 -1.65 -27.28
N LEU A 342 20.72 -0.34 -27.27
CA LEU A 342 21.50 0.31 -28.32
C LEU A 342 22.92 -0.26 -28.33
N ASP A 343 23.45 -0.53 -29.53
CA ASP A 343 24.88 -0.83 -29.67
C ASP A 343 25.74 0.40 -29.34
N ASP A 344 27.03 0.18 -29.06
CA ASP A 344 27.94 1.22 -28.62
C ASP A 344 28.03 2.41 -29.60
N ALA A 345 27.93 2.13 -30.91
CA ALA A 345 27.98 3.16 -31.94
C ALA A 345 26.73 4.04 -31.94
N MET A 346 25.55 3.43 -31.80
CA MET A 346 24.28 4.15 -31.72
C MET A 346 24.17 4.90 -30.39
N ARG A 347 24.58 4.28 -29.27
CA ARG A 347 24.65 4.90 -27.95
C ARG A 347 25.51 6.16 -27.99
N GLN A 348 26.73 6.08 -28.52
CA GLN A 348 27.60 7.25 -28.64
C GLN A 348 26.96 8.37 -29.48
N ARG A 349 26.31 8.01 -30.60
CA ARG A 349 25.65 8.97 -31.48
C ARG A 349 24.49 9.70 -30.81
N VAL A 350 23.59 8.99 -30.12
CA VAL A 350 22.41 9.61 -29.48
C VAL A 350 22.79 10.40 -28.22
N MET A 351 23.79 9.92 -27.46
CA MET A 351 24.29 10.62 -26.28
C MET A 351 25.01 11.92 -26.66
N ALA A 352 25.82 11.91 -27.72
CA ALA A 352 26.48 13.12 -28.21
C ALA A 352 25.48 14.17 -28.72
N ALA A 353 24.41 13.73 -29.39
CA ALA A 353 23.39 14.62 -29.94
C ALA A 353 22.39 15.15 -28.89
N ALA A 354 22.29 14.50 -27.73
CA ALA A 354 21.46 14.97 -26.61
C ALA A 354 22.12 16.10 -25.80
N CYS A 355 23.45 16.25 -25.89
CA CYS A 355 24.23 17.29 -25.24
C CYS A 355 24.38 18.59 -26.05
N THR A 356 23.83 18.62 -27.26
CA THR A 356 23.71 19.79 -28.15
C THR A 356 22.27 20.27 -28.23
#